data_AF-X1DU95-F1
#
_entry.id   AF-X1DU95-F1
#
_cell.length_a   1.000
_cell.length_b   1.000
_cell.length_c   1.000
_cell.angle_alpha   90.00
_cell.angle_beta   90.00
_cell.angle_gamma   90.00
#
_symmetry.space_group_name_H-M   'P 1'
#
loop_
_entity.id
_entity.type
_entity.pdbx_description
1 polymer ?
#
loop_
_entity_poly.entity_id
_entity_poly.type
_entity_poly.pdbx_seq_one_letter_code
_entity_poly.pdbx_strand_id
1 'polypeptide(L)'
;MAEIRKNKSDVNLVDLDRDFSELDKANMIELLEEFPQKMRHALRLGEEFSIPTPSSTQRFKNIVILGMGGSAIGGNLLSDYLADELTIPIVVIRGYDIPKFVDENSLVFAVSYSGNTEE
;
A
#
# COMPACT_ATOMS: atom_id res chain seq x y z
N MET A 1 -23.90 -9.00 -9.83
CA MET A 1 -23.91 -9.37 -8.39
C MET A 1 -24.49 -10.76 -8.13
N ALA A 2 -25.58 -11.19 -8.77
CA ALA A 2 -26.09 -12.57 -8.62
C ALA A 2 -25.25 -13.66 -9.31
N GLU A 3 -24.46 -13.30 -10.33
CA GLU A 3 -23.75 -14.29 -11.18
C GLU A 3 -22.41 -14.80 -10.61
N ILE A 4 -21.75 -14.04 -9.74
CA ILE A 4 -20.49 -14.48 -9.11
C ILE A 4 -20.76 -15.54 -8.01
N ARG A 5 -22.00 -15.58 -7.48
CA ARG A 5 -22.39 -16.46 -6.37
C ARG A 5 -22.64 -17.93 -6.75
N LYS A 6 -22.65 -18.27 -8.04
CA LYS A 6 -23.12 -19.60 -8.48
C LYS A 6 -22.07 -20.71 -8.59
N ASN A 7 -20.80 -20.45 -8.27
CA ASN A 7 -19.73 -21.42 -8.53
C ASN A 7 -18.77 -21.62 -7.34
N LYS A 8 -19.28 -22.10 -6.21
CA LYS A 8 -18.47 -22.52 -5.05
C LYS A 8 -18.94 -23.88 -4.53
N SER A 9 -18.37 -24.95 -5.07
CA SER A 9 -18.39 -26.29 -4.46
C SER A 9 -16.99 -26.60 -3.91
N ASP A 10 -16.97 -27.06 -2.66
CA ASP A 10 -15.87 -27.80 -2.01
C ASP A 10 -14.65 -27.04 -1.47
N VAL A 11 -14.87 -25.90 -0.82
CA VAL A 11 -13.97 -25.40 0.23
C VAL A 11 -14.84 -24.99 1.40
N ASN A 12 -14.42 -25.26 2.65
CA ASN A 12 -15.02 -24.68 3.87
C ASN A 12 -14.85 -23.15 3.86
N LEU A 13 -15.53 -22.49 2.93
CA LEU A 13 -15.69 -21.06 2.87
C LEU A 13 -16.67 -20.70 3.98
N VAL A 14 -16.28 -19.74 4.81
CA VAL A 14 -17.23 -19.03 5.66
C VAL A 14 -18.38 -18.59 4.75
N ASP A 15 -19.58 -19.07 5.08
CA ASP A 15 -20.83 -18.70 4.41
C ASP A 15 -21.09 -17.22 4.67
N LEU A 16 -20.51 -16.37 3.80
CA LEU A 16 -20.66 -14.92 3.80
C LEU A 16 -21.99 -14.49 3.16
N ASP A 17 -22.81 -15.42 2.67
CA ASP A 17 -24.12 -15.13 2.07
C ASP A 17 -25.22 -14.84 3.11
N ARG A 18 -24.86 -14.79 4.40
CA ARG A 18 -25.75 -14.38 5.48
C ARG A 18 -25.77 -12.86 5.62
N ASP A 19 -26.84 -12.33 6.23
CA ASP A 19 -26.90 -10.93 6.58
C ASP A 19 -26.00 -10.64 7.79
N PHE A 20 -24.91 -9.92 7.55
CA PHE A 20 -23.95 -9.48 8.57
C PHE A 20 -24.08 -7.98 8.86
N SER A 21 -25.08 -7.28 8.33
CA SER A 21 -25.20 -5.81 8.44
C SER A 21 -25.11 -5.27 9.87
N GLU A 22 -25.68 -5.99 10.85
CA GLU A 22 -25.61 -5.62 12.27
C GLU A 22 -24.22 -5.81 12.90
N LEU A 23 -23.41 -6.71 12.35
CA LEU A 23 -22.08 -7.05 12.85
C LEU A 23 -20.97 -6.27 12.12
N ASP A 24 -21.11 -6.09 10.81
CA ASP A 24 -20.12 -5.46 9.93
C ASP A 24 -20.37 -3.95 9.75
N LYS A 25 -20.35 -3.23 10.86
CA LYS A 25 -20.59 -1.77 10.89
C LYS A 25 -19.56 -0.96 10.12
N ALA A 26 -18.38 -1.54 9.87
CA ALA A 26 -17.27 -0.92 9.14
C ALA A 26 -17.20 -1.38 7.68
N ASN A 27 -18.15 -2.20 7.22
CA ASN A 27 -18.24 -2.69 5.85
C ASN A 27 -16.98 -3.45 5.36
N MET A 28 -16.37 -4.20 6.27
CA MET A 28 -15.16 -4.98 6.03
C MET A 28 -15.38 -6.12 5.03
N ILE A 29 -16.58 -6.71 4.99
CA ILE A 29 -16.91 -7.78 4.04
C ILE A 29 -16.84 -7.24 2.62
N GLU A 30 -17.47 -6.11 2.34
CA GLU A 30 -17.40 -5.48 1.01
C GLU A 30 -15.95 -5.10 0.66
N LEU A 31 -15.18 -4.54 1.61
CA LEU A 31 -13.78 -4.22 1.38
C LEU A 31 -12.94 -5.44 0.97
N LEU A 32 -13.18 -6.61 1.59
CA LEU A 32 -12.52 -7.86 1.26
C LEU A 32 -12.97 -8.43 -0.09
N GLU A 33 -14.27 -8.36 -0.40
CA GLU A 33 -14.81 -8.81 -1.69
C GLU A 33 -14.28 -7.97 -2.87
N GLU A 34 -14.09 -6.67 -2.67
CA GLU A 34 -13.55 -5.76 -3.66
C GLU A 34 -12.02 -5.78 -3.76
N PHE A 35 -11.32 -6.41 -2.81
CA PHE A 35 -9.87 -6.37 -2.72
C PHE A 35 -9.16 -6.83 -4.02
N PRO A 36 -9.56 -7.93 -4.69
CA PRO A 36 -8.93 -8.33 -5.95
C PRO A 36 -9.06 -7.27 -7.06
N GLN A 37 -10.18 -6.57 -7.13
CA GLN A 37 -10.44 -5.49 -8.09
C GLN A 37 -9.56 -4.29 -7.75
N LYS A 38 -9.46 -3.94 -6.46
CA LYS A 38 -8.57 -2.87 -5.97
C LYS A 38 -7.12 -3.16 -6.30
N MET A 39 -6.65 -4.40 -6.17
CA MET A 39 -5.30 -4.81 -6.55
C MET A 39 -5.04 -4.64 -8.06
N ARG A 40 -5.98 -5.06 -8.91
CA ARG A 40 -5.86 -4.86 -10.37
C ARG A 40 -5.83 -3.38 -10.74
N HIS A 41 -6.65 -2.57 -10.08
CA HIS A 41 -6.65 -1.12 -10.28
C HIS A 41 -5.32 -0.50 -9.84
N ALA A 42 -4.80 -0.86 -8.66
CA ALA A 42 -3.52 -0.37 -8.17
C ALA A 42 -2.36 -0.69 -9.13
N LEU A 43 -2.32 -1.90 -9.68
CA LEU A 43 -1.33 -2.29 -10.69
C LEU A 43 -1.42 -1.40 -11.93
N ARG A 44 -2.63 -1.21 -12.46
CA ARG A 44 -2.87 -0.36 -13.64
C ARG A 44 -2.43 1.08 -13.40
N LEU A 45 -2.71 1.64 -12.22
CA LEU A 45 -2.25 3.00 -11.87
C LEU A 45 -0.72 3.08 -11.88
N GLY A 46 -0.04 2.05 -11.38
CA GLY A 46 1.42 1.97 -11.42
C GLY A 46 1.97 1.88 -12.85
N GLU A 47 1.33 1.10 -13.73
CA GLU A 47 1.73 0.95 -15.14
C GLU A 47 1.49 2.23 -15.95
N GLU A 48 0.43 2.96 -15.67
CA GLU A 48 0.09 4.22 -16.34
C GLU A 48 0.88 5.42 -15.77
N PHE A 49 1.49 5.27 -14.59
CA PHE A 49 2.24 6.33 -13.95
C PHE A 49 3.54 6.63 -14.70
N SER A 50 3.65 7.85 -15.22
CA SER A 50 4.85 8.31 -15.89
C SER A 50 5.80 8.96 -14.89
N ILE A 51 6.98 8.34 -14.70
CA ILE A 51 8.02 8.88 -13.84
C ILE A 51 8.70 10.04 -14.59
N PRO A 52 8.73 11.27 -14.03
CA PRO A 52 9.51 12.36 -14.60
C PRO A 52 10.97 11.95 -14.70
N THR A 53 11.60 12.17 -15.85
CA THR A 53 13.04 11.90 -16.01
C THR A 53 13.80 12.69 -14.95
N PRO A 54 14.53 12.04 -14.03
CA PRO A 54 15.35 12.75 -13.07
C PRO A 54 16.38 13.59 -13.82
N SER A 55 16.69 14.78 -13.31
CA SER A 55 17.89 15.49 -13.78
C SER A 55 19.09 14.55 -13.69
N SER A 56 19.99 14.55 -14.68
CA SER A 56 21.22 13.75 -14.65
C SER A 56 22.12 14.06 -13.44
N THR A 57 21.88 15.19 -12.78
CA THR A 57 22.57 15.61 -11.55
C THR A 57 21.89 15.16 -10.25
N GLN A 58 20.65 14.68 -10.30
CA GLN A 58 19.91 14.30 -9.09
C GLN A 58 20.28 12.88 -8.66
N ARG A 59 20.85 12.77 -7.46
CA ARG A 59 21.32 11.51 -6.88
C ARG A 59 20.74 11.36 -5.49
N PHE A 60 19.79 10.45 -5.35
CA PHE A 60 19.25 10.11 -4.04
C PHE A 60 20.22 9.20 -3.28
N LYS A 61 20.37 9.43 -1.98
CA LYS A 61 21.22 8.62 -1.10
C LYS A 61 20.43 7.58 -0.29
N ASN A 62 19.12 7.75 -0.21
CA ASN A 62 18.19 6.85 0.46
C ASN A 62 16.76 7.08 -0.09
N ILE A 63 15.90 6.10 0.15
CA ILE A 63 14.46 6.19 -0.06
C ILE A 63 13.82 6.15 1.32
N VAL A 64 12.90 7.08 1.59
CA VAL A 64 12.23 7.21 2.88
C VAL A 64 10.74 7.04 2.68
N ILE A 65 10.12 6.17 3.47
CA ILE A 65 8.68 5.94 3.42
C ILE A 65 8.09 6.36 4.75
N LEU A 66 7.25 7.38 4.73
CA LEU A 66 6.51 7.86 5.89
C LEU A 66 5.14 7.23 5.86
N GLY A 67 4.75 6.54 6.92
CA GLY A 67 3.43 5.94 6.99
C GLY A 67 3.17 5.27 8.33
N MET A 68 1.99 5.50 8.89
CA MET A 68 1.59 4.93 10.16
C MET A 68 0.75 3.67 9.97
N GLY A 69 0.92 2.70 10.88
CA GLY A 69 0.17 1.45 10.87
C GLY A 69 0.21 0.72 9.51
N GLY A 70 -0.96 0.57 8.90
CA GLY A 70 -1.12 -0.11 7.61
C GLY A 70 -0.46 0.60 6.43
N SER A 71 -0.31 1.93 6.48
CA SER A 71 0.27 2.70 5.38
C SER A 71 1.75 2.42 5.16
N ALA A 72 2.47 1.95 6.19
CA ALA A 72 3.85 1.53 6.07
C ALA A 72 4.04 0.09 5.54
N ILE A 73 2.97 -0.70 5.38
CA ILE A 73 3.09 -2.09 4.90
C ILE A 73 3.69 -2.15 3.49
N GLY A 74 3.23 -1.27 2.58
CA GLY A 74 3.77 -1.21 1.22
C GLY A 74 5.26 -0.87 1.19
N GLY A 75 5.71 -0.02 2.12
CA GLY A 75 7.13 0.33 2.23
C GLY A 75 8.00 -0.79 2.77
N ASN A 76 7.50 -1.55 3.74
CA ASN A 76 8.19 -2.75 4.21
C ASN A 76 8.33 -3.78 3.09
N LEU A 77 7.24 -4.05 2.36
CA LEU A 77 7.26 -4.98 1.23
C LEU A 77 8.27 -4.55 0.16
N LEU A 78 8.32 -3.25 -0.17
CA LEU A 78 9.27 -2.72 -1.14
C LEU A 78 10.72 -2.87 -0.66
N SER A 79 10.97 -2.59 0.62
CA SER A 79 12.29 -2.73 1.24
C SER A 79 12.81 -4.16 1.14
N ASP A 80 11.95 -5.14 1.41
CA ASP A 80 12.33 -6.56 1.36
C ASP A 80 12.47 -7.04 -0.10
N TYR A 81 11.55 -6.62 -0.98
CA TYR A 81 11.55 -7.04 -2.38
C TYR A 81 12.77 -6.54 -3.15
N LEU A 82 13.26 -5.33 -2.86
CA LEU A 82 14.37 -4.70 -3.58
C LEU A 82 15.70 -4.74 -2.82
N ALA A 83 15.79 -5.51 -1.73
CA ALA A 83 16.95 -5.55 -0.85
C ALA A 83 18.28 -5.84 -1.59
N ASP A 84 18.23 -6.74 -2.58
CA ASP A 84 19.40 -7.15 -3.36
C ASP A 84 19.59 -6.35 -4.66
N GLU A 85 18.62 -5.51 -5.05
CA GLU A 85 18.65 -4.75 -6.31
C GLU A 85 19.11 -3.29 -6.11
N LEU A 86 18.74 -2.67 -5.00
CA LEU A 86 19.04 -1.26 -4.75
C LEU A 86 20.41 -1.06 -4.12
N THR A 87 21.10 -0.01 -4.58
CA THR A 87 22.39 0.43 -4.01
C THR A 87 22.24 1.45 -2.89
N ILE A 88 21.01 1.89 -2.61
CA ILE A 88 20.66 2.82 -1.54
C ILE A 88 19.56 2.21 -0.67
N PRO A 89 19.54 2.49 0.64
CA PRO A 89 18.59 1.88 1.55
C PRO A 89 17.17 2.45 1.36
N ILE A 90 16.18 1.61 1.61
CA ILE A 90 14.80 2.02 1.88
C ILE A 90 14.63 2.05 3.41
N VAL A 91 14.13 3.17 3.95
CA VAL A 91 13.88 3.34 5.39
C VAL A 91 12.41 3.69 5.62
N VAL A 92 11.73 2.88 6.42
CA VAL A 92 10.32 3.10 6.76
C VAL A 92 10.22 3.76 8.13
N ILE A 93 9.62 4.94 8.19
CA ILE A 93 9.44 5.73 9.41
C ILE A 93 7.96 5.70 9.80
N ARG A 94 7.71 5.23 11.03
CA ARG A 94 6.38 5.04 11.62
C ARG A 94 6.20 5.91 12.86
N GLY A 95 6.64 7.17 12.81
CA GLY A 95 6.55 8.10 13.92
C GLY A 95 6.66 9.55 13.47
N TYR A 96 6.40 10.46 14.41
CA TYR A 96 6.34 11.91 14.20
C TYR A 96 7.71 12.55 13.91
N ASP A 97 8.78 11.95 14.42
CA ASP A 97 10.11 12.52 14.28
C ASP A 97 10.78 12.04 12.99
N ILE A 98 11.17 13.00 12.15
CA ILE A 98 12.01 12.75 10.97
C ILE A 98 13.48 12.67 11.40
N PRO A 99 14.16 11.52 11.20
CA PRO A 99 15.57 11.38 11.52
C PRO A 99 16.44 12.37 10.76
N LYS A 100 17.50 12.86 11.41
CA LYS A 100 18.42 13.87 10.85
C LYS A 100 19.16 13.47 9.57
N PHE A 101 19.14 12.20 9.19
CA PHE A 101 19.75 11.75 7.94
C PHE A 101 18.89 12.10 6.71
N VAL A 102 17.60 12.37 6.91
CA VAL A 102 16.66 12.79 5.85
C VAL A 102 16.95 14.24 5.50
N ASP A 103 17.27 14.48 4.23
CA ASP A 103 17.69 15.77 3.69
C ASP A 103 17.27 15.92 2.22
N GLU A 104 17.74 16.96 1.54
CA GLU A 104 17.42 17.25 0.14
C GLU A 104 17.84 16.14 -0.86
N ASN A 105 18.68 15.20 -0.44
CA ASN A 105 19.12 14.05 -1.24
C ASN A 105 18.33 12.77 -0.89
N SER A 106 17.22 12.88 -0.16
CA SER A 106 16.35 11.77 0.22
C SER A 106 15.11 11.73 -0.68
N LEU A 107 14.78 10.56 -1.25
CA LEU A 107 13.53 10.39 -1.99
C LEU A 107 12.42 9.99 -1.01
N VAL A 108 11.46 10.88 -0.76
CA VAL A 108 10.43 10.68 0.27
C VAL A 108 9.09 10.31 -0.35
N PHE A 109 8.49 9.21 0.13
CA PHE A 109 7.11 8.81 -0.13
C PHE A 109 6.30 8.94 1.16
N ALA A 110 5.35 9.87 1.20
CA ALA A 110 4.39 9.98 2.30
C ALA A 110 3.11 9.20 1.94
N VAL A 111 2.78 8.19 2.74
CA VAL A 111 1.66 7.28 2.49
C VAL A 111 0.68 7.39 3.65
N SER A 112 -0.55 7.80 3.34
CA SER A 112 -1.67 7.82 4.28
C SER A 112 -2.92 7.30 3.60
N TYR A 113 -3.67 6.45 4.31
CA TYR A 113 -4.98 6.01 3.83
C TYR A 113 -6.02 7.13 3.89
N SER A 114 -6.04 7.93 4.96
CA SER A 114 -7.01 9.02 5.14
C SER A 114 -6.62 10.31 4.46
N GLY A 115 -5.33 10.48 4.12
CA GLY A 115 -4.76 11.73 3.62
C GLY A 115 -4.63 12.84 4.68
N ASN A 116 -5.08 12.59 5.91
CA ASN A 116 -5.18 13.58 7.00
C ASN A 116 -4.51 13.08 8.29
N THR A 117 -3.64 12.09 8.19
CA THR A 117 -2.83 11.63 9.32
C THR A 117 -1.96 12.80 9.80
N GLU A 118 -1.95 13.06 11.12
CA GLU A 118 -1.36 14.28 11.72
C GLU A 118 0.18 14.27 11.67
N GLU A 119 0.74 13.06 11.68
CA GLU A 119 2.16 12.69 11.63
C GLU A 119 2.94 13.35 10.48
#